data_AF-A0A2J4YF18-F1
#
_entry.id   AF-A0A2J4YF18-F1
#
_cell.length_a   1.000
_cell.length_b   1.000
_cell.length_c   1.000
_cell.angle_alpha   90.00
_cell.angle_beta   90.00
_cell.angle_gamma   90.00
#
_symmetry.space_group_name_H-M   'P 1'
#
loop_
_entity.id
_entity.type
_entity.pdbx_description
1 polymer ?
#
loop_
_entity_poly.entity_id
_entity_poly.type
_entity_poly.pdbx_seq_one_letter_code
_entity_poly.pdbx_strand_id
1 'polypeptide(L)' 'HVPVEDVHAFNLRVFEEDRLMVETQRPERLPLDLTLEAHIPADRSSIAYRRGLKKMGFGDFFLV' A
#
# COMPACT_ATOMS: atom_id res chain seq x y z
N HIS A 1 -26.88 14.89 -4.16
CA HIS A 1 -25.42 15.12 -4.18
C HIS A 1 -24.90 14.89 -2.78
N VAL A 2 -23.80 14.15 -2.59
CA VAL A 2 -23.21 13.94 -1.26
C VAL A 2 -22.33 15.15 -0.95
N PRO A 3 -22.48 15.82 0.21
CA PRO A 3 -21.59 16.90 0.63
C PRO A 3 -20.12 16.45 0.68
N VAL A 4 -19.21 17.34 0.31
CA VAL A 4 -17.76 17.03 0.28
C VAL A 4 -17.25 16.73 1.70
N GLU A 5 -17.83 17.41 2.69
CA GLU A 5 -17.52 17.25 4.11
C GLU A 5 -17.82 15.83 4.60
N ASP A 6 -18.91 15.24 4.14
CA ASP A 6 -19.29 13.86 4.48
C ASP A 6 -18.31 12.85 3.88
N VAL A 7 -17.81 13.11 2.66
CA VAL A 7 -16.77 12.29 2.01
C VAL A 7 -15.46 12.37 2.79
N HIS A 8 -15.07 13.57 3.23
CA HIS A 8 -13.86 13.76 4.05
C HIS A 8 -13.98 13.04 5.39
N ALA A 9 -15.12 13.17 6.07
CA ALA A 9 -15.36 12.48 7.34
C ALA A 9 -15.36 10.95 7.18
N PHE A 10 -15.88 10.43 6.07
CA PHE A 10 -15.80 9.01 5.74
C PHE A 10 -14.35 8.56 5.53
N ASN A 11 -13.60 9.24 4.67
CA ASN A 11 -12.21 8.89 4.36
C ASN A 11 -11.31 8.96 5.60
N LEU A 12 -11.49 9.95 6.46
CA LEU A 12 -10.72 10.07 7.70
C LEU A 12 -10.90 8.84 8.60
N ARG A 13 -12.12 8.32 8.72
CA ARG A 13 -12.37 7.10 9.50
C ARG A 13 -11.65 5.89 8.91
N VAL A 14 -11.75 5.70 7.60
CA VAL A 14 -11.05 4.60 6.90
C VAL A 14 -9.53 4.71 7.07
N PHE A 15 -8.98 5.92 6.94
CA PHE A 15 -7.54 6.12 7.13
C PHE A 15 -7.07 5.82 8.55
N GLU A 16 -7.86 6.16 9.57
CA GLU A 16 -7.53 5.82 10.95
C GLU A 16 -7.59 4.31 11.23
N GLU A 17 -8.53 3.60 10.59
CA GLU A 17 -8.59 2.12 10.63
C GLU A 17 -7.33 1.50 10.02
N ASP A 18 -6.90 2.01 8.86
CA ASP A 18 -5.72 1.51 8.13
C ASP A 18 -4.39 1.92 8.77
N ARG A 19 -4.34 3.09 9.42
CA ARG A 19 -3.10 3.72 9.93
C ARG A 19 -2.30 2.78 10.80
N LEU A 20 -2.94 2.17 11.81
CA LEU A 20 -2.24 1.31 12.77
C LEU A 20 -1.59 0.11 12.06
N MET A 21 -2.31 -0.50 11.12
CA MET A 21 -1.79 -1.64 10.35
C MET A 21 -0.62 -1.20 9.47
N VAL A 22 -0.74 -0.10 8.73
CA VAL A 22 0.31 0.35 7.80
C VAL A 22 1.56 0.82 8.54
N GLU A 23 1.41 1.63 9.59
CA GLU A 23 2.54 2.22 10.32
C GLU A 23 3.35 1.19 11.12
N THR A 24 2.77 0.03 11.43
CA THR A 24 3.45 -1.05 12.17
C THR A 24 4.09 -2.12 11.26
N GLN A 25 3.90 -2.04 9.95
CA GLN A 25 4.46 -2.99 8.99
C GLN A 25 6.00 -3.01 9.03
N ARG A 26 6.55 -4.21 8.85
CA ARG A 26 7.99 -4.46 8.77
C ARG A 26 8.28 -5.34 7.55
N PRO A 27 9.32 -5.01 6.75
CA PRO A 27 10.15 -3.80 6.82
C PRO A 27 9.34 -2.50 6.58
N GLU A 28 9.86 -1.36 7.04
CA GLU A 28 9.18 -0.05 6.90
C GLU A 28 8.97 0.37 5.45
N ARG A 29 9.80 -0.13 4.54
CA ARG A 29 9.67 0.12 3.10
C ARG A 29 8.94 -1.02 2.42
N LEU A 30 8.15 -0.67 1.42
CA LEU A 30 7.43 -1.62 0.59
C LEU A 30 8.40 -2.62 -0.07
N PRO A 31 8.35 -3.92 0.26
CA PRO A 31 9.20 -4.89 -0.40
C PRO A 31 8.77 -5.05 -1.86
N LEU A 32 9.71 -4.78 -2.78
CA LEU A 32 9.50 -5.01 -4.22
C LEU A 32 9.87 -6.43 -4.66
N ASP A 33 10.56 -7.19 -3.81
CA ASP A 33 10.70 -8.63 -3.97
C ASP A 33 9.45 -9.32 -3.42
N LEU A 34 8.65 -9.87 -4.33
CA LEU A 34 7.41 -10.55 -3.99
C LEU A 34 7.64 -11.83 -3.17
N THR A 35 8.84 -12.40 -3.17
CA THR A 35 9.12 -13.62 -2.39
C THR A 35 9.20 -13.37 -0.88
N LEU A 36 9.26 -12.10 -0.47
CA LEU A 36 9.32 -11.70 0.94
C LEU A 36 7.95 -11.69 1.63
N GLU A 37 6.86 -11.80 0.88
CA GLU A 37 5.49 -11.82 1.40
C GLU A 37 4.71 -13.03 0.88
N ALA A 38 3.75 -13.52 1.66
CA ALA A 38 2.77 -14.51 1.19
C ALA A 38 1.64 -13.79 0.44
N HIS A 39 1.21 -14.35 -0.70
CA HIS A 39 0.18 -13.73 -1.55
C HIS A 39 -1.09 -14.58 -1.61
N ILE A 40 -2.23 -13.91 -1.61
CA ILE A 40 -3.56 -14.45 -1.87
C ILE A 40 -4.11 -13.93 -3.21
N PRO A 41 -5.17 -14.53 -3.78
CA PRO A 41 -5.72 -14.09 -5.06
C PRO A 41 -6.16 -12.62 -5.13
N ALA A 42 -6.49 -12.01 -3.99
CA ALA A 42 -6.86 -10.60 -3.89
C ALA A 42 -5.69 -9.64 -4.16
N ASP A 43 -4.43 -10.09 -4.03
CA ASP A 43 -3.25 -9.22 -4.08
C ASP A 43 -2.80 -8.85 -5.50
N ARG A 44 -3.55 -9.25 -6.52
CA ARG A 44 -3.17 -9.07 -7.94
C ARG A 44 -2.88 -7.61 -8.30
N SER A 45 -3.66 -6.67 -7.79
CA SER A 45 -3.45 -5.23 -8.01
C SER A 45 -2.15 -4.74 -7.35
N SER A 46 -1.93 -5.10 -6.09
CA SER A 46 -0.70 -4.77 -5.33
C SER A 46 0.55 -5.36 -5.97
N ILE A 47 0.48 -6.61 -6.47
CA ILE A 47 1.55 -7.26 -7.22
C ILE A 47 1.85 -6.50 -8.52
N ALA A 48 0.82 -6.12 -9.28
CA ALA A 48 0.99 -5.36 -10.52
C ALA A 48 1.64 -3.99 -10.24
N TYR A 49 1.22 -3.32 -9.17
CA TYR A 49 1.79 -2.05 -8.72
C TYR A 49 3.29 -2.19 -8.38
N ARG A 50 3.66 -3.17 -7.55
CA ARG A 50 5.07 -3.45 -7.19
C ARG A 50 5.93 -3.77 -8.42
N ARG A 51 5.41 -4.56 -9.36
CA ARG A 51 6.09 -4.83 -10.64
C ARG A 51 6.27 -3.56 -11.48
N GLY A 52 5.29 -2.66 -11.47
CA GLY A 52 5.39 -1.34 -12.11
C GLY A 52 6.50 -0.49 -11.51
N LEU A 53 6.55 -0.37 -10.19
CA LEU A 53 7.60 0.36 -9.47
C LEU A 53 9.00 -0.18 -9.79
N LYS A 54 9.16 -1.51 -9.78
CA LYS A 54 10.43 -2.15 -10.15
C LYS A 54 10.84 -1.83 -11.59
N LYS A 55 9.90 -1.85 -12.55
CA LYS A 55 10.16 -1.50 -13.96
C LYS A 55 10.54 -0.03 -14.16
N MET A 56 10.03 0.86 -13.32
CA MET A 56 10.38 2.29 -13.33
C MET A 56 11.74 2.58 -12.68
N GLY A 57 12.45 1.57 -12.17
CA GLY A 57 13.77 1.74 -11.58
C GLY A 57 13.77 2.11 -10.09
N PHE A 58 12.62 2.02 -9.40
CA PHE A 58 12.53 2.34 -7.97
C PHE A 58 13.08 1.24 -7.04
N GLY A 59 13.75 0.21 -7.56
CA GLY A 59 14.31 -0.90 -6.78
C GLY A 59 15.10 -0.42 -5.57
N ASP A 60 16.11 0.41 -5.82
CA ASP A 60 17.04 0.87 -4.77
C ASP A 60 16.38 1.80 -3.75
N PHE A 61 15.36 2.56 -4.15
CA PHE A 61 14.62 3.44 -3.24
C PHE A 61 13.88 2.65 -2.14
N PHE A 62 13.43 1.43 -2.47
CA PHE A 62 12.67 0.58 -1.56
C PHE A 62 13.50 -0.50 -0.86
N LEU A 63 14.78 -0.66 -1.23
CA LEU A 63 15.69 -1.65 -0.61
C LEU A 63 16.43 -1.15 0.64
N VAL A 64 16.44 0.16 0.92
CA VAL A 64 17.25 0.79 2.00
C VAL A 64 16.43 1.25 3.20
#